data_AF-A0AAD4HYN5-F1
#
_entry.id   AF-A0AAD4HYN5-F1
#
_cell.length_a   1.000
_cell.length_b   1.000
_cell.length_c   1.000
_cell.angle_alpha   90.00
_cell.angle_beta   90.00
_cell.angle_gamma   90.00
#
_symmetry.space_group_name_H-M   'P 1'
#
loop_
_entity.id
_entity.type
_entity.pdbx_description
1 polymer ?
#
loop_
_entity_poly.entity_id
_entity_poly.type
_entity_poly.pdbx_seq_one_letter_code
_entity_poly.pdbx_strand_id
1 'polypeptide(L)'
;MVLGVLLGNFVPDVGPALQKGRFADVSIPIAVGLLVMMYPILCKVQYEVLHRIFSHRGAWKQIGFSVFVNWIVAPLFMVLIWTSLAGGDTEYCAILVAVNSILQMVLFAPLAILFIRVISRESGTLDVSYSVVATSVGAFLGIPFGAALITRFAVLSIAGHEWFNDVFLKYLAPWSLIGLLYTIVVLFASQGRQVVHQIVSVVRVAAPLVVYFITIFFVTLWASRRANFGYKLSATQSFTAASNNFELAIAVAVATYGPQSDQALAATVGPLIEVPVLILLVYVVKWVGNRWRWQD
;
A
#
# COMPACT_ATOMS: atom_id res chain seq x y z
N MET A 1 0.88 18.31 -6.89
CA MET A 1 -0.18 17.49 -7.55
C MET A 1 -0.98 18.32 -8.56
N VAL A 2 -1.79 19.31 -8.13
CA VAL A 2 -2.60 20.16 -9.04
C VAL A 2 -1.80 20.73 -10.21
N LEU A 3 -0.64 21.34 -9.94
CA LEU A 3 0.29 21.84 -10.96
C LEU A 3 0.73 20.77 -11.99
N GLY A 4 1.02 19.54 -11.54
CA GLY A 4 1.43 18.46 -12.44
C GLY A 4 0.29 18.01 -13.36
N VAL A 5 -0.92 17.89 -12.82
CA VAL A 5 -2.14 17.56 -13.60
C VAL A 5 -2.46 18.65 -14.62
N LEU A 6 -2.37 19.92 -14.23
CA LEU A 6 -2.56 21.05 -15.13
C LEU A 6 -1.54 21.05 -16.27
N LEU A 7 -0.25 20.89 -15.96
CA LEU A 7 0.81 20.84 -16.98
C LEU A 7 0.64 19.65 -17.95
N GLY A 8 0.32 18.46 -17.44
CA GLY A 8 0.14 17.26 -18.26
C GLY A 8 -1.12 17.25 -19.12
N ASN A 9 -2.16 18.02 -18.75
CA ASN A 9 -3.42 18.10 -19.50
C ASN A 9 -3.46 19.28 -20.49
N PHE A 10 -2.90 20.44 -20.11
CA PHE A 10 -2.95 21.65 -20.94
C PHE A 10 -1.76 21.78 -21.91
N VAL A 11 -0.64 21.08 -21.67
CA VAL A 11 0.52 21.10 -22.57
C VAL A 11 0.73 19.70 -23.17
N PRO A 12 0.27 19.46 -24.42
CA PRO A 12 0.22 18.11 -24.98
C PRO A 12 1.58 17.45 -25.20
N ASP A 13 2.66 18.23 -25.33
CA ASP A 13 4.02 17.75 -25.57
C ASP A 13 4.80 17.37 -24.30
N VAL A 14 4.30 17.71 -23.10
CA VAL A 14 5.01 17.43 -21.83
C VAL A 14 5.10 15.92 -21.58
N GLY A 15 4.02 15.17 -21.78
CA GLY A 15 4.02 13.71 -21.62
C GLY A 15 5.03 13.00 -22.54
N PRO A 16 4.93 13.17 -23.88
CA PRO A 16 5.86 12.56 -24.82
C PRO A 16 7.32 13.00 -24.59
N ALA A 17 7.57 14.27 -24.29
CA ALA A 17 8.92 14.76 -24.01
C ALA A 17 9.54 14.15 -22.75
N LEU A 18 8.75 13.95 -21.68
CA LEU A 18 9.21 13.31 -20.45
C LEU A 18 9.42 11.79 -20.61
N GLN A 19 8.76 11.16 -21.57
CA GLN A 19 8.87 9.72 -21.86
C GLN A 19 9.92 9.36 -22.92
N LYS A 20 10.56 10.34 -23.59
CA LYS A 20 11.59 10.12 -24.63
C LYS A 20 12.84 9.39 -24.16
N GLY A 21 13.04 9.25 -22.85
CA GLY A 21 14.10 8.44 -22.27
C GLY A 21 13.58 7.57 -21.12
N ARG A 22 13.83 6.26 -21.21
CA ARG A 22 13.55 5.30 -20.14
C ARG A 22 14.86 4.74 -19.59
N PHE A 23 14.94 4.63 -18.28
CA PHE A 23 16.03 4.00 -17.56
C PHE A 23 15.43 3.01 -16.57
N ALA A 24 15.77 1.73 -16.69
CA ALA A 24 15.18 0.64 -15.91
C ALA A 24 13.63 0.71 -15.89
N ASP A 25 13.02 0.80 -17.07
CA ASP A 25 11.56 0.90 -17.30
C ASP A 25 10.82 2.10 -16.68
N VAL A 26 11.55 3.06 -16.09
CA VAL A 26 11.02 4.32 -15.56
C VAL A 26 11.53 5.49 -16.39
N SER A 27 10.70 6.52 -16.59
CA SER A 27 11.13 7.72 -17.32
C SER A 27 12.29 8.42 -16.61
N ILE A 28 13.32 8.85 -17.34
CA ILE A 28 14.52 9.50 -16.79
C ILE A 28 14.20 10.66 -15.83
N PRO A 29 13.23 11.56 -16.11
CA PRO A 29 12.89 12.63 -15.17
C PRO A 29 12.39 12.12 -13.82
N ILE A 30 11.51 11.10 -13.80
CA ILE A 30 11.05 10.46 -12.56
C ILE A 30 12.22 9.75 -11.86
N ALA A 31 13.04 9.04 -12.63
CA ALA A 31 14.22 8.36 -12.12
C ALA A 31 15.15 9.31 -11.36
N VAL A 32 15.47 10.47 -11.94
CA VAL A 32 16.30 11.50 -11.29
C VAL A 32 15.65 11.98 -10.00
N GLY A 33 14.34 12.24 -10.00
CA GLY A 33 13.62 12.66 -8.80
C GLY A 33 13.69 11.63 -7.66
N LEU A 34 13.50 10.35 -7.98
CA LEU A 34 13.61 9.24 -7.04
C LEU A 34 15.04 9.10 -6.47
N LEU A 35 16.06 9.19 -7.33
CA LEU A 35 17.46 9.13 -6.90
C LEU A 35 17.79 10.31 -5.96
N VAL A 36 17.39 11.52 -6.33
CA VAL A 36 17.62 12.74 -5.54
C VAL A 36 16.90 12.69 -4.20
N MET A 37 15.70 12.10 -4.12
CA MET A 37 14.99 12.02 -2.84
C MET A 37 15.56 10.96 -1.91
N MET A 38 16.01 9.81 -2.46
CA MET A 38 16.49 8.66 -1.68
C MET A 38 17.92 8.86 -1.18
N TYR A 39 18.77 9.50 -1.98
CA TYR A 39 20.18 9.70 -1.64
C TYR A 39 20.40 10.39 -0.28
N PRO A 40 19.74 11.52 0.06
CA PRO A 40 19.87 12.15 1.37
C PRO A 40 19.39 11.28 2.54
N ILE A 41 18.33 10.49 2.33
CA ILE A 41 17.77 9.60 3.36
C ILE A 41 18.79 8.53 3.72
N LEU A 42 19.43 7.95 2.70
CA LEU A 42 20.44 6.91 2.88
C LEU A 42 21.74 7.48 3.47
N CYS A 43 22.15 8.68 3.09
CA CYS A 43 23.32 9.35 3.70
C CYS A 43 23.18 9.58 5.21
N LYS A 44 21.94 9.73 5.73
CA LYS A 44 21.67 9.89 7.17
C LYS A 44 21.88 8.61 7.97
N VAL A 45 21.87 7.44 7.32
CA VAL A 45 22.02 6.15 7.99
C VAL A 45 23.45 6.00 8.51
N GLN A 46 23.59 5.60 9.79
CA GLN A 46 24.88 5.39 10.44
C GLN A 46 25.39 3.97 10.22
N TYR A 47 25.98 3.72 9.06
CA TYR A 47 26.45 2.39 8.66
C TYR A 47 27.59 1.86 9.55
N GLU A 48 28.34 2.74 10.20
CA GLU A 48 29.45 2.37 11.09
C GLU A 48 28.95 1.67 12.37
N VAL A 49 27.74 2.05 12.81
CA VAL A 49 27.09 1.49 14.00
C VAL A 49 26.34 0.20 13.66
N LEU A 50 26.05 -0.03 12.38
CA LEU A 50 25.27 -1.17 11.91
C LEU A 50 25.90 -2.52 12.30
N HIS A 51 27.23 -2.65 12.16
CA HIS A 51 27.94 -3.85 12.59
C HIS A 51 27.81 -4.10 14.10
N ARG A 52 27.84 -3.04 14.92
CA ARG A 52 27.68 -3.13 16.38
C ARG A 52 26.26 -3.56 16.76
N ILE A 53 25.25 -3.08 16.03
CA ILE A 53 23.85 -3.49 16.23
C ILE A 53 23.66 -4.98 15.87
N PHE A 54 24.21 -5.42 14.73
CA PHE A 54 24.10 -6.82 14.30
C PHE A 54 24.89 -7.82 15.15
N SER A 55 25.90 -7.38 15.91
CA SER A 55 26.59 -8.22 16.90
C SER A 55 25.73 -8.57 18.13
N HIS A 56 24.68 -7.79 18.42
CA HIS A 56 23.79 -8.10 19.55
C HIS A 56 22.70 -9.10 19.14
N ARG A 57 22.67 -10.29 19.78
CA ARG A 57 21.60 -11.29 19.57
C ARG A 57 20.19 -10.74 19.85
N GLY A 58 20.05 -9.70 20.68
CA GLY A 58 18.78 -9.01 20.93
C GLY A 58 18.26 -8.23 19.72
N ALA A 59 19.14 -7.64 18.90
CA ALA A 59 18.76 -6.89 17.71
C ALA A 59 18.14 -7.82 16.66
N TRP A 60 18.67 -9.03 16.48
CA TRP A 60 18.08 -10.03 15.58
C TRP A 60 16.68 -10.46 16.00
N LYS A 61 16.42 -10.57 17.32
CA LYS A 61 15.08 -10.82 17.83
C LYS A 61 14.13 -9.65 17.55
N GLN A 62 14.59 -8.41 17.71
CA GLN A 62 13.78 -7.22 17.42
C GLN A 62 13.51 -7.02 15.93
N ILE A 63 14.50 -7.26 15.06
CA ILE A 63 14.32 -7.21 13.61
C ILE A 63 13.34 -8.30 13.17
N GLY A 64 13.53 -9.54 13.65
CA GLY A 64 12.61 -10.65 13.37
C GLY A 64 11.19 -10.34 13.86
N PHE A 65 11.05 -9.78 15.06
CA PHE A 65 9.76 -9.34 15.60
C PHE A 65 9.13 -8.22 14.77
N SER A 66 9.89 -7.20 14.38
CA SER A 66 9.39 -6.08 13.56
C SER A 66 8.95 -6.53 12.17
N VAL A 67 9.71 -7.42 11.53
CA VAL A 67 9.33 -8.00 10.23
C VAL A 67 8.05 -8.82 10.38
N PHE A 68 7.97 -9.70 11.39
CA PHE A 68 6.77 -10.47 11.68
C PHE A 68 5.57 -9.56 11.94
N VAL A 69 5.74 -8.51 12.77
CA VAL A 69 4.65 -7.58 13.08
C VAL A 69 4.20 -6.82 11.84
N ASN A 70 5.11 -6.25 11.07
CA ASN A 70 4.73 -5.44 9.91
C ASN A 70 4.14 -6.26 8.76
N TRP A 71 4.60 -7.49 8.56
CA TRP A 71 4.18 -8.31 7.40
C TRP A 71 3.03 -9.27 7.70
N ILE A 72 2.82 -9.65 8.96
CA ILE A 72 1.79 -10.63 9.34
C ILE A 72 0.77 -10.00 10.29
N VAL A 73 1.22 -9.23 11.27
CA VAL A 73 0.34 -8.74 12.35
C VAL A 73 -0.41 -7.47 11.96
N ALA A 74 0.25 -6.48 11.36
CA ALA A 74 -0.36 -5.22 10.97
C ALA A 74 -1.59 -5.38 10.04
N PRO A 75 -1.57 -6.30 9.05
CA PRO A 75 -2.75 -6.59 8.23
C PRO A 75 -3.89 -7.25 9.01
N LEU A 76 -3.58 -8.19 9.91
CA LEU A 76 -4.56 -8.89 10.75
C LEU A 76 -5.21 -7.94 11.78
N PHE A 77 -4.45 -6.99 12.31
CA PHE A 77 -4.93 -6.01 13.27
C PHE A 77 -5.95 -5.03 12.67
N MET A 78 -5.87 -4.76 11.35
CA MET A 78 -6.82 -3.87 10.68
C MET A 78 -8.27 -4.33 10.89
N VAL A 79 -8.57 -5.62 10.72
CA VAL A 79 -9.92 -6.18 10.91
C VAL A 79 -10.34 -6.17 12.38
N LEU A 80 -9.42 -6.51 13.29
CA LEU A 80 -9.67 -6.54 14.74
C LEU A 80 -9.98 -5.15 15.31
N ILE A 81 -9.34 -4.10 14.77
CA ILE A 81 -9.56 -2.72 15.21
C ILE A 81 -10.98 -2.26 14.90
N TRP A 82 -11.54 -2.57 13.71
CA TRP A 82 -12.92 -2.20 13.37
C TRP A 82 -13.93 -2.85 14.29
N THR A 83 -13.77 -4.16 14.53
CA THR A 83 -14.64 -4.91 15.43
C THR A 83 -14.55 -4.40 16.86
N SER A 84 -13.35 -4.16 17.37
CA SER A 84 -13.13 -3.58 18.69
C SER A 84 -13.75 -2.18 18.82
N LEU A 85 -13.55 -1.33 17.82
CA LEU A 85 -14.14 0.01 17.77
C LEU A 85 -15.68 -0.04 17.72
N ALA A 86 -16.28 -1.04 17.07
CA ALA A 86 -17.72 -1.25 17.04
C ALA A 86 -18.31 -1.82 18.35
N GLY A 87 -17.44 -2.27 19.27
CA GLY A 87 -17.84 -2.98 20.49
C GLY A 87 -18.27 -4.42 20.23
N GLY A 88 -17.76 -5.05 19.16
CA GLY A 88 -17.98 -6.47 18.87
C GLY A 88 -17.10 -7.40 19.71
N ASP A 89 -17.38 -8.70 19.65
CA ASP A 89 -16.57 -9.74 20.28
C ASP A 89 -15.24 -9.92 19.54
N THR A 90 -14.13 -9.66 20.21
CA THR A 90 -12.77 -9.73 19.66
C THR A 90 -12.23 -11.16 19.58
N GLU A 91 -12.63 -12.06 20.47
CA GLU A 91 -12.20 -13.47 20.44
C GLU A 91 -12.87 -14.20 19.28
N TYR A 92 -14.18 -13.98 19.11
CA TYR A 92 -14.94 -14.48 17.98
C TYR A 92 -14.41 -13.90 16.66
N CYS A 93 -14.05 -12.61 16.63
CA CYS A 93 -13.42 -11.98 15.47
C CYS A 93 -12.12 -12.69 15.09
N ALA A 94 -11.26 -12.98 16.06
CA ALA A 94 -9.98 -13.65 15.81
C ALA A 94 -10.18 -15.06 15.23
N ILE A 95 -11.14 -15.82 15.76
CA ILE A 95 -11.49 -17.15 15.24
C ILE A 95 -11.99 -17.06 13.79
N LEU A 96 -12.90 -16.14 13.50
CA LEU A 96 -13.42 -15.96 12.14
C LEU A 96 -12.32 -15.56 11.16
N VAL A 97 -11.44 -14.65 11.54
CA VAL A 97 -10.30 -14.24 10.70
C VAL A 97 -9.35 -15.41 10.45
N ALA A 98 -9.07 -16.23 11.46
CA ALA A 98 -8.22 -17.42 11.32
C ALA A 98 -8.84 -18.45 10.36
N VAL A 99 -10.11 -18.77 10.54
CA VAL A 99 -10.85 -19.70 9.66
C VAL A 99 -10.92 -19.15 8.23
N ASN A 100 -11.24 -17.86 8.08
CA ASN A 100 -11.28 -17.20 6.77
C ASN A 100 -9.91 -17.24 6.08
N SER A 101 -8.81 -17.05 6.82
CA SER A 101 -7.45 -17.14 6.27
C SER A 101 -7.11 -18.55 5.75
N ILE A 102 -7.52 -19.60 6.48
CA ILE A 102 -7.34 -21.00 6.03
C ILE A 102 -8.17 -21.26 4.77
N LEU A 103 -9.43 -20.82 4.75
CA LEU A 103 -10.30 -20.96 3.59
C LEU A 103 -9.75 -20.20 2.39
N GLN A 104 -9.22 -18.98 2.57
CA GLN A 104 -8.57 -18.21 1.52
C GLN A 104 -7.34 -18.95 0.96
N MET A 105 -6.52 -19.57 1.80
CA MET A 105 -5.34 -20.32 1.35
C MET A 105 -5.71 -21.44 0.35
N VAL A 106 -6.87 -22.08 0.53
CA VAL A 106 -7.33 -23.17 -0.33
C VAL A 106 -8.22 -22.69 -1.49
N LEU A 107 -9.16 -21.79 -1.22
CA LEU A 107 -10.23 -21.41 -2.14
C LEU A 107 -9.88 -20.18 -3.00
N PHE A 108 -8.94 -19.34 -2.58
CA PHE A 108 -8.67 -18.09 -3.29
C PHE A 108 -8.15 -18.36 -4.71
N ALA A 109 -7.17 -19.24 -4.89
CA ALA A 109 -6.61 -19.54 -6.21
C ALA A 109 -7.64 -20.18 -7.18
N PRO A 110 -8.42 -21.20 -6.78
CA PRO A 110 -9.51 -21.72 -7.61
C PRO A 110 -10.56 -20.66 -7.99
N LEU A 111 -10.98 -19.83 -7.03
CA LEU A 111 -11.95 -18.75 -7.29
C LEU A 111 -11.37 -17.68 -8.21
N ALA A 112 -10.10 -17.30 -8.04
CA ALA A 112 -9.42 -16.36 -8.91
C ALA A 112 -9.40 -16.88 -10.36
N ILE A 113 -9.09 -18.16 -10.58
CA ILE A 113 -9.13 -18.78 -11.91
C ILE A 113 -10.56 -18.77 -12.47
N LEU A 114 -11.56 -19.11 -11.67
CA LEU A 114 -12.96 -19.09 -12.09
C LEU A 114 -13.40 -17.68 -12.54
N PHE A 115 -13.15 -16.67 -11.72
CA PHE A 115 -13.58 -15.31 -12.03
C PHE A 115 -12.78 -14.66 -13.16
N ILE A 116 -11.46 -14.81 -13.16
CA ILE A 116 -10.57 -14.18 -14.15
C ILE A 116 -10.64 -14.92 -15.48
N ARG A 117 -10.40 -16.23 -15.48
CA ARG A 117 -10.23 -17.00 -16.72
C ARG A 117 -11.54 -17.48 -17.31
N VAL A 118 -12.47 -17.96 -16.48
CA VAL A 118 -13.72 -18.58 -16.97
C VAL A 118 -14.80 -17.52 -17.20
N ILE A 119 -15.02 -16.65 -16.21
CA ILE A 119 -16.10 -15.65 -16.26
C ILE A 119 -15.67 -14.43 -17.08
N SER A 120 -14.55 -13.80 -16.73
CA SER A 120 -14.07 -12.59 -17.43
C SER A 120 -13.48 -12.89 -18.81
N ARG A 121 -13.17 -14.17 -19.11
CA ARG A 121 -12.53 -14.63 -20.35
C ARG A 121 -11.23 -13.88 -20.68
N GLU A 122 -10.56 -13.32 -19.67
CA GLU A 122 -9.29 -12.64 -19.86
C GLU A 122 -8.16 -13.68 -19.92
N SER A 123 -7.46 -13.72 -21.05
CA SER A 123 -6.26 -14.54 -21.26
C SER A 123 -5.04 -13.64 -21.28
N GLY A 124 -4.58 -13.22 -20.10
CA GLY A 124 -3.32 -12.48 -19.92
C GLY A 124 -2.13 -13.44 -19.72
N THR A 125 -1.03 -13.20 -20.41
CA THR A 125 0.24 -13.92 -20.24
C THR A 125 0.87 -13.57 -18.89
N LEU A 126 1.07 -14.59 -18.05
CA LEU A 126 1.79 -14.57 -16.77
C LEU A 126 3.30 -14.33 -16.96
N ASP A 127 3.70 -13.20 -17.52
CA ASP A 127 5.12 -12.82 -17.65
C ASP A 127 5.41 -11.55 -16.87
N VAL A 128 5.23 -11.60 -15.55
CA VAL A 128 5.95 -10.67 -14.68
C VAL A 128 7.39 -11.15 -14.62
N SER A 129 8.21 -10.56 -15.50
CA SER A 129 9.62 -10.87 -15.57
C SER A 129 10.32 -10.42 -14.29
N TYR A 130 10.72 -11.38 -13.47
CA TYR A 130 11.51 -11.14 -12.25
C TYR A 130 12.73 -10.26 -12.54
N SER A 131 13.35 -10.44 -13.72
CA SER A 131 14.52 -9.65 -14.10
C SER A 131 14.21 -8.16 -14.22
N VAL A 132 13.06 -7.77 -14.77
CA VAL A 132 12.66 -6.36 -14.91
C VAL A 132 12.47 -5.70 -13.55
N VAL A 133 11.76 -6.39 -12.64
CA VAL A 133 11.52 -5.88 -11.28
C VAL A 133 12.84 -5.80 -10.51
N ALA A 134 13.64 -6.86 -10.54
CA ALA A 134 14.93 -6.90 -9.85
C ALA A 134 15.90 -5.82 -10.37
N THR A 135 15.98 -5.61 -11.69
CA THR A 135 16.81 -4.55 -12.29
C THR A 135 16.30 -3.17 -11.91
N SER A 136 14.99 -2.94 -11.89
CA SER A 136 14.40 -1.66 -11.49
C SER A 136 14.66 -1.35 -10.01
N VAL A 137 14.38 -2.31 -9.12
CA VAL A 137 14.66 -2.16 -7.68
C VAL A 137 16.16 -1.98 -7.45
N GLY A 138 17.00 -2.79 -8.11
CA GLY A 138 18.45 -2.68 -8.03
C GLY A 138 18.97 -1.31 -8.49
N ALA A 139 18.43 -0.76 -9.56
CA ALA A 139 18.81 0.56 -10.05
C ALA A 139 18.36 1.68 -9.09
N PHE A 140 17.08 1.68 -8.68
CA PHE A 140 16.51 2.79 -7.90
C PHE A 140 16.85 2.74 -6.41
N LEU A 141 17.07 1.57 -5.84
CA LEU A 141 17.50 1.42 -4.45
C LEU A 141 19.02 1.28 -4.36
N GLY A 142 19.63 0.47 -5.22
CA GLY A 142 21.05 0.14 -5.15
C GLY A 142 21.97 1.29 -5.51
N ILE A 143 21.67 2.08 -6.56
CA ILE A 143 22.53 3.21 -6.96
C ILE A 143 22.58 4.29 -5.87
N PRO A 144 21.45 4.80 -5.32
CA PRO A 144 21.50 5.75 -4.21
C PRO A 144 22.16 5.19 -2.96
N PHE A 145 21.95 3.90 -2.67
CA PHE A 145 22.56 3.24 -1.52
C PHE A 145 24.09 3.18 -1.65
N GLY A 146 24.60 2.72 -2.80
CA GLY A 146 26.04 2.70 -3.07
C GLY A 146 26.65 4.10 -3.05
N ALA A 147 25.99 5.07 -3.70
CA ALA A 147 26.43 6.46 -3.69
C ALA A 147 26.46 7.05 -2.27
N ALA A 148 25.44 6.77 -1.46
CA ALA A 148 25.37 7.24 -0.07
C ALA A 148 26.47 6.63 0.80
N LEU A 149 26.73 5.33 0.66
CA LEU A 149 27.84 4.66 1.35
C LEU A 149 29.18 5.29 0.98
N ILE A 150 29.49 5.40 -0.32
CA ILE A 150 30.75 5.97 -0.80
C ILE A 150 30.90 7.41 -0.30
N THR A 151 29.86 8.23 -0.45
CA THR A 151 29.91 9.64 -0.03
C THR A 151 30.14 9.74 1.47
N ARG A 152 29.43 8.94 2.26
CA ARG A 152 29.56 8.98 3.72
C ARG A 152 30.97 8.58 4.15
N PHE A 153 31.51 7.47 3.67
CA PHE A 153 32.88 7.06 4.03
C PHE A 153 33.92 8.06 3.55
N ALA A 154 33.79 8.60 2.33
CA ALA A 154 34.72 9.60 1.81
C ALA A 154 34.68 10.91 2.61
N VAL A 155 33.49 11.47 2.86
CA VAL A 155 33.35 12.74 3.58
C VAL A 155 33.73 12.58 5.05
N LEU A 156 33.39 11.45 5.70
CA LEU A 156 33.84 11.18 7.06
C LEU A 156 35.37 11.05 7.15
N SER A 157 36.01 10.43 6.16
CA SER A 157 37.47 10.29 6.12
C SER A 157 38.20 11.63 5.91
N ILE A 158 37.58 12.59 5.21
CA ILE A 158 38.20 13.87 4.86
C ILE A 158 37.87 14.97 5.87
N ALA A 159 36.60 15.09 6.27
CA ALA A 159 36.07 16.23 7.02
C ALA A 159 35.61 15.87 8.46
N GLY A 160 35.60 14.58 8.81
CA GLY A 160 35.21 14.13 10.15
C GLY A 160 33.70 14.13 10.42
N HIS A 161 33.31 13.58 11.57
CA HIS A 161 31.91 13.36 11.95
C HIS A 161 31.12 14.65 12.23
N GLU A 162 31.75 15.66 12.82
CA GLU A 162 31.10 16.93 13.16
C GLU A 162 30.70 17.70 11.90
N TRP A 163 31.64 17.86 10.96
CA TRP A 163 31.36 18.56 9.70
C TRP A 163 30.31 17.83 8.84
N PHE A 164 30.36 16.50 8.80
CA PHE A 164 29.35 15.70 8.09
C PHE A 164 27.94 15.94 8.64
N ASN A 165 27.77 15.97 9.96
CA ASN A 165 26.46 16.13 10.57
C ASN A 165 25.96 17.58 10.55
N ASP A 166 26.82 18.55 10.87
CA ASP A 166 26.40 19.93 11.09
C ASP A 166 26.31 20.76 9.81
N VAL A 167 27.12 20.41 8.80
CA VAL A 167 27.19 21.15 7.52
C VAL A 167 26.63 20.31 6.37
N PHE A 168 27.22 19.14 6.12
CA PHE A 168 26.87 18.33 4.95
C PHE A 168 25.43 17.80 4.99
N LEU A 169 25.01 17.17 6.09
CA LEU A 169 23.64 16.65 6.23
C LEU A 169 22.59 17.76 6.29
N LYS A 170 22.91 18.90 6.91
CA LYS A 170 22.00 20.05 6.98
C LYS A 170 21.72 20.62 5.59
N TYR A 171 22.73 20.70 4.73
CA TYR A 171 22.58 21.11 3.34
C TYR A 171 21.90 20.03 2.48
N LEU A 172 22.14 18.75 2.75
CA LEU A 172 21.61 17.64 1.97
C LEU A 172 20.15 17.31 2.29
N ALA A 173 19.68 17.56 3.52
CA ALA A 173 18.34 17.20 3.97
C ALA A 173 17.18 17.83 3.15
N PRO A 174 17.20 19.13 2.78
CA PRO A 174 16.16 19.75 1.95
C PRO A 174 16.00 19.11 0.57
N TRP A 175 17.08 18.57 -0.01
CA TRP A 175 17.05 17.91 -1.32
C TRP A 175 16.13 16.69 -1.35
N SER A 176 15.92 16.02 -0.21
CA SER A 176 14.98 14.91 -0.14
C SER A 176 13.55 15.37 -0.43
N LEU A 177 13.15 16.47 0.22
CA LEU A 177 11.82 17.06 0.03
C LEU A 177 11.66 17.64 -1.38
N ILE A 178 12.69 18.31 -1.90
CA ILE A 178 12.68 18.87 -3.26
C ILE A 178 12.55 17.72 -4.28
N GLY A 179 13.33 16.65 -4.14
CA GLY A 179 13.25 15.47 -4.98
C GLY A 179 11.88 14.80 -4.93
N LEU A 180 11.29 14.67 -3.74
CA LEU A 180 9.93 14.16 -3.57
C LEU A 180 8.90 15.03 -4.30
N LEU A 181 8.91 16.34 -4.06
CA LEU A 181 7.97 17.27 -4.69
C LEU A 181 8.13 17.32 -6.21
N TYR A 182 9.37 17.31 -6.70
CA TYR A 182 9.69 17.22 -8.12
C TYR A 182 9.17 15.91 -8.72
N THR A 183 9.46 14.78 -8.09
CA THR A 183 8.97 13.45 -8.53
C THR A 183 7.45 13.46 -8.63
N ILE A 184 6.76 14.00 -7.62
CA ILE A 184 5.30 14.14 -7.64
C ILE A 184 4.87 14.98 -8.84
N VAL A 185 5.43 16.18 -9.04
CA VAL A 185 5.03 17.05 -10.16
C VAL A 185 5.26 16.35 -11.51
N VAL A 186 6.40 15.71 -11.70
CA VAL A 186 6.78 15.03 -12.95
C VAL A 186 5.97 13.77 -13.19
N LEU A 187 5.71 12.96 -12.16
CA LEU A 187 4.84 11.79 -12.23
C LEU A 187 3.45 12.20 -12.70
N PHE A 188 2.87 13.22 -12.04
CA PHE A 188 1.56 13.74 -12.38
C PHE A 188 1.51 14.45 -13.75
N ALA A 189 2.61 15.07 -14.19
CA ALA A 189 2.69 15.71 -15.52
C ALA A 189 2.89 14.71 -16.66
N SER A 190 3.78 13.72 -16.47
CA SER A 190 4.06 12.67 -17.45
C SER A 190 2.87 11.74 -17.67
N GLN A 191 2.05 11.57 -16.64
CA GLN A 191 0.83 10.79 -16.70
C GLN A 191 -0.44 11.64 -16.74
N GLY A 192 -0.39 12.98 -16.86
CA GLY A 192 -1.56 13.86 -16.60
C GLY A 192 -2.88 13.47 -17.28
N ARG A 193 -2.86 13.06 -18.55
CA ARG A 193 -4.06 12.52 -19.25
C ARG A 193 -4.47 11.13 -18.74
N GLN A 194 -3.51 10.25 -18.47
CA GLN A 194 -3.73 8.97 -17.82
C GLN A 194 -4.17 9.12 -16.36
N VAL A 195 -3.75 10.16 -15.63
CA VAL A 195 -4.13 10.43 -14.23
C VAL A 195 -5.58 10.89 -14.17
N VAL A 196 -6.06 11.72 -15.10
CA VAL A 196 -7.49 12.04 -15.15
C VAL A 196 -8.31 10.77 -15.43
N HIS A 197 -7.86 9.94 -16.39
CA HIS A 197 -8.49 8.63 -16.63
C HIS A 197 -8.37 7.69 -15.43
N GLN A 198 -7.24 7.64 -14.73
CA GLN A 198 -7.00 6.81 -13.56
C GLN A 198 -7.78 7.32 -12.36
N ILE A 199 -7.93 8.62 -12.14
CA ILE A 199 -8.82 9.20 -11.11
C ILE A 199 -10.27 8.83 -11.43
N VAL A 200 -10.68 8.94 -12.69
CA VAL A 200 -12.01 8.49 -13.12
C VAL A 200 -12.16 6.97 -12.92
N SER A 201 -11.14 6.17 -13.20
CA SER A 201 -11.12 4.72 -12.95
C SER A 201 -11.16 4.40 -11.45
N VAL A 202 -10.40 5.13 -10.62
CA VAL A 202 -10.37 5.06 -9.15
C VAL A 202 -11.77 5.35 -8.61
N VAL A 203 -12.42 6.44 -9.07
CA VAL A 203 -13.79 6.79 -8.67
C VAL A 203 -14.81 5.76 -9.19
N ARG A 204 -14.64 5.28 -10.42
CA ARG A 204 -15.49 4.25 -11.04
C ARG A 204 -15.37 2.90 -10.34
N VAL A 205 -14.21 2.57 -9.77
CA VAL A 205 -13.98 1.39 -8.93
C VAL A 205 -14.46 1.65 -7.49
N ALA A 206 -14.35 2.89 -7.02
CA ALA A 206 -14.76 3.24 -5.66
C ALA A 206 -16.26 3.12 -5.45
N ALA A 207 -17.07 3.61 -6.39
CA ALA A 207 -18.52 3.52 -6.29
C ALA A 207 -19.05 2.08 -6.06
N PRO A 208 -18.70 1.07 -6.89
CA PRO A 208 -19.15 -0.30 -6.66
C PRO A 208 -18.56 -0.91 -5.40
N LEU A 209 -17.32 -0.56 -4.99
CA LEU A 209 -16.75 -1.03 -3.72
C LEU A 209 -17.51 -0.48 -2.51
N VAL A 210 -17.86 0.80 -2.50
CA VAL A 210 -18.68 1.39 -1.42
C VAL A 210 -20.03 0.69 -1.34
N VAL A 211 -20.69 0.48 -2.49
CA VAL A 211 -21.97 -0.25 -2.53
C VAL A 211 -21.80 -1.67 -2.03
N TYR A 212 -20.74 -2.37 -2.45
CA TYR A 212 -20.41 -3.72 -1.98
C TYR A 212 -20.27 -3.77 -0.46
N PHE A 213 -19.44 -2.89 0.13
CA PHE A 213 -19.18 -2.88 1.58
C PHE A 213 -20.45 -2.60 2.38
N ILE A 214 -21.21 -1.58 1.98
CA ILE A 214 -22.47 -1.22 2.64
C ILE A 214 -23.47 -2.37 2.53
N THR A 215 -23.62 -2.96 1.34
CA THR A 215 -24.59 -4.03 1.10
C THR A 215 -24.25 -5.28 1.89
N ILE A 216 -23.01 -5.78 1.79
CA ILE A 216 -22.58 -6.98 2.52
C ILE A 216 -22.69 -6.76 4.03
N PHE A 217 -22.32 -5.59 4.54
CA PHE A 217 -22.44 -5.26 5.95
C PHE A 217 -23.90 -5.35 6.42
N PHE A 218 -24.82 -4.66 5.76
CA PHE A 218 -26.23 -4.65 6.17
C PHE A 218 -26.94 -5.98 5.94
N VAL A 219 -26.62 -6.70 4.87
CA VAL A 219 -27.15 -8.05 4.62
C VAL A 219 -26.69 -9.01 5.71
N THR A 220 -25.41 -8.96 6.08
CA THR A 220 -24.86 -9.81 7.14
C THR A 220 -25.41 -9.44 8.52
N LEU A 221 -25.59 -8.14 8.79
CA LEU A 221 -26.19 -7.65 10.03
C LEU A 221 -27.65 -8.10 10.15
N TRP A 222 -28.41 -8.00 9.06
CA TRP A 222 -29.79 -8.44 8.99
C TRP A 222 -29.91 -9.96 9.14
N ALA A 223 -29.07 -10.72 8.45
CA ALA A 223 -29.03 -12.18 8.54
C ALA A 223 -28.68 -12.64 9.96
N SER A 224 -27.65 -12.03 10.57
CA SER A 224 -27.24 -12.33 11.95
C SER A 224 -28.36 -12.02 12.96
N ARG A 225 -29.06 -10.90 12.77
CA ARG A 225 -30.22 -10.54 13.58
C ARG A 225 -31.37 -11.53 13.43
N ARG A 226 -31.66 -11.96 12.19
CA ARG A 226 -32.72 -12.94 11.91
C ARG A 226 -32.39 -14.31 12.51
N ALA A 227 -31.11 -14.64 12.65
CA ALA A 227 -30.62 -15.82 13.33
C ALA A 227 -30.57 -15.69 14.87
N ASN A 228 -31.11 -14.60 15.46
CA ASN A 228 -31.12 -14.33 16.90
C ASN A 228 -29.73 -14.22 17.55
N PHE A 229 -28.70 -13.80 16.81
CA PHE A 229 -27.40 -13.49 17.43
C PHE A 229 -27.44 -12.15 18.18
N GLY A 230 -26.76 -12.10 19.32
CA GLY A 230 -26.56 -10.87 20.12
C GLY A 230 -25.84 -9.77 19.34
N TYR A 231 -25.87 -8.54 19.88
CA TYR A 231 -25.29 -7.37 19.21
C TYR A 231 -23.79 -7.56 18.93
N LYS A 232 -23.02 -8.03 19.92
CA LYS A 232 -21.57 -8.23 19.77
C LYS A 232 -21.21 -9.18 18.64
N LEU A 233 -21.88 -10.33 18.58
CA LEU A 233 -21.66 -11.35 17.55
C LEU A 233 -22.09 -10.86 16.17
N SER A 234 -23.25 -10.21 16.09
CA SER A 234 -23.79 -9.65 14.85
C SER A 234 -22.90 -8.55 14.28
N ALA A 235 -22.37 -7.67 15.13
CA ALA A 235 -21.42 -6.63 14.73
C ALA A 235 -20.12 -7.25 14.23
N THR A 236 -19.52 -8.16 14.99
CA THR A 236 -18.28 -8.87 14.61
C THR A 236 -18.41 -9.59 13.28
N GLN A 237 -19.50 -10.36 13.09
CA GLN A 237 -19.75 -11.08 11.84
C GLN A 237 -19.90 -10.11 10.66
N SER A 238 -20.60 -8.99 10.85
CA SER A 238 -20.84 -8.01 9.79
C SER A 238 -19.56 -7.28 9.35
N PHE A 239 -18.68 -6.92 10.30
CA PHE A 239 -17.37 -6.33 9.96
C PHE A 239 -16.43 -7.35 9.32
N THR A 240 -16.47 -8.60 9.78
CA THR A 240 -15.60 -9.65 9.25
C THR A 240 -16.02 -10.05 7.83
N ALA A 241 -17.32 -10.05 7.53
CA ALA A 241 -17.84 -10.30 6.19
C ALA A 241 -17.62 -9.12 5.23
N ALA A 242 -17.72 -7.88 5.72
CA ALA A 242 -17.49 -6.70 4.90
C ALA A 242 -16.00 -6.45 4.62
N SER A 243 -15.09 -6.82 5.53
CA SER A 243 -13.66 -6.57 5.35
C SER A 243 -13.03 -7.58 4.39
N ASN A 244 -12.17 -7.08 3.50
CA ASN A 244 -11.53 -7.87 2.45
C ASN A 244 -10.01 -7.90 2.62
N ASN A 245 -9.38 -8.97 2.14
CA ASN A 245 -7.92 -9.07 2.10
C ASN A 245 -7.36 -8.42 0.82
N PHE A 246 -7.23 -7.08 0.82
CA PHE A 246 -6.71 -6.35 -0.33
C PHE A 246 -5.23 -6.61 -0.61
N GLU A 247 -4.44 -7.00 0.39
CA GLU A 247 -3.02 -7.30 0.19
C GLU A 247 -2.84 -8.51 -0.74
N LEU A 248 -3.63 -9.57 -0.52
CA LEU A 248 -3.65 -10.73 -1.41
C LEU A 248 -4.18 -10.36 -2.80
N ALA A 249 -5.20 -9.49 -2.88
CA ALA A 249 -5.75 -9.02 -4.14
C ALA A 249 -4.72 -8.21 -4.96
N ILE A 250 -3.97 -7.31 -4.30
CA ILE A 250 -2.88 -6.55 -4.92
C ILE A 250 -1.80 -7.51 -5.42
N ALA A 251 -1.36 -8.46 -4.58
CA ALA A 251 -0.33 -9.42 -4.95
C ALA A 251 -0.71 -10.22 -6.21
N VAL A 252 -1.95 -10.71 -6.28
CA VAL A 252 -2.45 -11.47 -7.44
C VAL A 252 -2.66 -10.58 -8.66
N ALA A 253 -3.18 -9.37 -8.48
CA ALA A 253 -3.37 -8.42 -9.58
C ALA A 253 -2.03 -8.00 -10.20
N VAL A 254 -1.02 -7.70 -9.37
CA VAL A 254 0.33 -7.37 -9.83
C VAL A 254 0.99 -8.58 -10.49
N ALA A 255 0.84 -9.78 -9.93
CA ALA A 255 1.42 -11.01 -10.51
C ALA A 255 0.77 -11.42 -11.84
N THR A 256 -0.52 -11.15 -12.02
CA THR A 256 -1.29 -11.60 -13.20
C THR A 256 -1.30 -10.57 -14.32
N TYR A 257 -1.44 -9.28 -13.98
CA TYR A 257 -1.63 -8.19 -14.94
C TYR A 257 -0.46 -7.19 -14.96
N GLY A 258 0.49 -7.31 -14.03
CA GLY A 258 1.59 -6.38 -13.88
C GLY A 258 1.24 -5.16 -13.01
N PRO A 259 2.27 -4.46 -12.49
CA PRO A 259 2.12 -3.36 -11.53
C PRO A 259 1.52 -2.08 -12.14
N GLN A 260 1.55 -1.91 -13.46
CA GLN A 260 1.01 -0.75 -14.16
C GLN A 260 -0.42 -0.96 -14.69
N SER A 261 -1.06 -2.09 -14.35
CA SER A 261 -2.40 -2.42 -14.83
C SER A 261 -3.50 -1.67 -14.07
N ASP A 262 -4.64 -1.46 -14.74
CA ASP A 262 -5.84 -0.88 -14.10
C ASP A 262 -6.36 -1.79 -12.97
N GLN A 263 -6.15 -3.11 -13.07
CA GLN A 263 -6.50 -4.10 -12.06
C GLN A 263 -5.63 -3.94 -10.79
N ALA A 264 -4.32 -3.77 -10.95
CA ALA A 264 -3.41 -3.51 -9.81
C ALA A 264 -3.73 -2.16 -9.15
N LEU A 265 -4.03 -1.13 -9.96
CA LEU A 265 -4.50 0.15 -9.45
C LEU A 265 -5.81 0.02 -8.66
N ALA A 266 -6.81 -0.68 -9.22
CA ALA A 266 -8.09 -0.92 -8.57
C ALA A 266 -7.94 -1.64 -7.22
N ALA A 267 -7.08 -2.66 -7.15
CA ALA A 267 -6.78 -3.38 -5.92
C ALA A 267 -6.10 -2.48 -4.86
N THR A 268 -5.20 -1.58 -5.30
CA THR A 268 -4.47 -0.63 -4.42
C THR A 268 -5.37 0.46 -3.85
N VAL A 269 -6.42 0.83 -4.58
CA VAL A 269 -7.41 1.83 -4.13
C VAL A 269 -8.35 1.25 -3.08
N GLY A 270 -8.55 -0.07 -3.06
CA GLY A 270 -9.45 -0.78 -2.13
C GLY A 270 -9.30 -0.36 -0.66
N PRO A 271 -8.10 -0.44 -0.06
CA PRO A 271 -7.86 -0.02 1.32
C PRO A 271 -8.19 1.46 1.59
N LEU A 272 -7.96 2.35 0.62
CA LEU A 272 -8.26 3.78 0.75
C LEU A 272 -9.76 4.05 0.86
N ILE A 273 -10.59 3.16 0.31
CA ILE A 273 -12.06 3.23 0.41
C ILE A 273 -12.56 2.45 1.63
N GLU A 274 -12.01 1.26 1.86
CA GLU A 274 -12.43 0.36 2.94
C GLU A 274 -12.34 1.07 4.29
N VAL A 275 -11.20 1.71 4.59
CA VAL A 275 -10.96 2.34 5.90
C VAL A 275 -12.03 3.40 6.23
N PRO A 276 -12.28 4.43 5.40
CA PRO A 276 -13.35 5.39 5.66
C PRO A 276 -14.75 4.78 5.76
N VAL A 277 -15.07 3.81 4.89
CA VAL A 277 -16.39 3.18 4.86
C VAL A 277 -16.63 2.34 6.11
N LEU A 278 -15.66 1.54 6.54
CA LEU A 278 -15.77 0.75 7.77
C LEU A 278 -15.87 1.65 9.01
N ILE A 279 -15.11 2.76 9.08
CA ILE A 279 -15.27 3.77 10.14
C ILE A 279 -16.70 4.31 10.17
N LEU A 280 -17.25 4.67 9.01
CA LEU A 280 -18.63 5.16 8.93
C LEU A 280 -19.61 4.10 9.44
N LEU A 281 -19.44 2.83 9.04
CA LEU A 281 -20.28 1.72 9.48
C LEU A 281 -20.18 1.44 10.98
N VAL A 282 -19.01 1.66 11.60
CA VAL A 282 -18.85 1.62 13.07
C VAL A 282 -19.76 2.63 13.75
N TYR A 283 -19.79 3.88 13.27
CA TYR A 283 -20.68 4.90 13.84
C TYR A 283 -22.15 4.56 13.60
N VAL A 284 -22.48 4.07 12.41
CA VAL A 284 -23.86 3.68 12.06
C VAL A 284 -24.33 2.52 12.92
N VAL A 285 -23.56 1.45 13.09
CA VAL A 285 -23.98 0.28 13.87
C VAL A 285 -24.13 0.62 15.36
N LYS A 286 -23.24 1.46 15.91
CA LYS A 286 -23.39 1.98 17.28
C LYS A 286 -24.67 2.79 17.46
N TRP A 287 -24.97 3.66 16.49
CA TRP A 287 -26.20 4.45 16.50
C TRP A 287 -27.45 3.56 16.43
N VAL A 288 -27.44 2.56 15.55
CA VAL A 288 -28.52 1.56 15.44
C VAL A 288 -28.68 0.76 16.73
N GLY A 289 -27.57 0.27 17.31
CA GLY A 289 -27.57 -0.48 18.57
C GLY A 289 -28.17 0.31 19.73
N ASN A 290 -27.76 1.57 19.89
CA ASN A 290 -28.29 2.48 20.92
C ASN A 290 -29.79 2.78 20.71
N ARG A 291 -30.20 3.04 19.47
CA ARG A 291 -31.61 3.35 19.14
C ARG A 291 -32.54 2.16 19.34
N TRP A 292 -32.05 0.95 19.12
CA TRP A 292 -32.85 -0.27 19.20
C TRP A 292 -32.72 -1.01 20.53
N ARG A 293 -31.93 -0.48 21.49
CA ARG A 293 -31.62 -1.14 22.78
C ARG A 293 -31.25 -2.61 22.57
N TRP A 294 -30.44 -2.88 21.55
CA TRP A 294 -30.08 -4.23 21.16
C TRP A 294 -29.19 -4.81 22.28
N GLN A 295 -29.75 -5.71 23.08
CA GLN A 295 -29.03 -6.40 24.16
C GLN A 295 -28.31 -7.63 23.60
N ASP A 296 -27.22 -8.02 24.25
CA ASP A 296 -26.54 -9.30 24.03
C ASP A 296 -27.34 -10.46 24.58
#